data_AF-A0A534VHH4-F1
#
_entry.id   AF-A0A534VHH4-F1
#
_cell.length_a   1.000
_cell.length_b   1.000
_cell.length_c   1.000
_cell.angle_alpha   90.00
_cell.angle_beta   90.00
_cell.angle_gamma   90.00
#
_symmetry.space_group_name_H-M   'P 1'
#
loop_
_entity.id
_entity.type
_entity.pdbx_description
1 polymer ?
#
loop_
_entity_poly.entity_id
_entity_poly.type
_entity_poly.pdbx_seq_one_letter_code
_entity_poly.pdbx_strand_id
1 'polypeptide(L)'
;MNPPMTGAEAARTPDSGVRAAPLPTGVVALLDGFGAVALLTRDAVHAALRRAPEWRTIAEQLEQVGWRSLSIVNLTAFFTGMVLALQLGTYMARFGAKMFVSRIVGMALVRELGPVLTALMIGGRVGAGITAELGTMAVTDQIDAIRALGASPIRNL
;
A
#
# COMPACT_ATOMS: atom_id res chain seq x y z
N MET A 1 -60.90 -10.70 -56.93
CA MET A 1 -60.70 -11.80 -55.96
C MET A 1 -59.49 -11.45 -55.09
N ASN A 2 -59.72 -11.00 -53.86
CA ASN A 2 -58.72 -10.84 -52.79
C ASN A 2 -59.50 -10.83 -51.45
N PRO A 3 -58.98 -11.29 -50.29
CA PRO A 3 -57.69 -11.92 -49.94
C PRO A 3 -57.85 -13.25 -49.16
N PRO A 4 -56.77 -13.83 -48.59
CA PRO A 4 -56.76 -13.88 -47.12
C PRO A 4 -55.41 -13.57 -46.44
N MET A 5 -55.55 -13.08 -45.21
CA MET A 5 -54.54 -12.78 -44.21
C MET A 5 -53.72 -14.02 -43.85
N THR A 6 -52.39 -13.94 -43.84
CA THR A 6 -51.57 -14.88 -43.05
C THR A 6 -50.61 -14.07 -42.21
N GLY A 7 -50.90 -14.07 -40.90
CA GLY A 7 -50.05 -13.49 -39.89
C GLY A 7 -48.70 -14.21 -39.84
N ALA A 8 -47.64 -13.41 -39.77
CA ALA A 8 -46.37 -13.79 -39.18
C ALA A 8 -45.72 -12.52 -38.63
N GLU A 9 -46.43 -11.92 -37.67
CA GLU A 9 -45.87 -11.00 -36.69
C GLU A 9 -44.98 -11.83 -35.75
N ALA A 10 -43.79 -12.19 -36.24
CA ALA A 10 -42.83 -13.02 -35.52
C ALA A 10 -41.69 -12.14 -34.95
N ALA A 11 -41.87 -11.78 -33.69
CA ALA A 11 -40.82 -11.55 -32.70
C ALA A 11 -39.69 -10.56 -33.07
N ARG A 12 -39.99 -9.26 -32.95
CA ARG A 12 -38.97 -8.33 -32.43
C ARG A 12 -38.63 -8.81 -31.01
N THR A 13 -37.47 -9.42 -30.82
CA THR A 13 -36.89 -9.54 -29.49
C THR A 13 -36.82 -8.12 -28.91
N PRO A 14 -37.49 -7.82 -27.78
CA PRO A 14 -37.31 -6.54 -27.14
C PRO A 14 -35.84 -6.49 -26.71
N ASP A 15 -35.07 -5.63 -27.36
CA ASP A 15 -33.75 -5.21 -26.91
C ASP A 15 -33.96 -4.55 -25.54
N SER A 16 -34.04 -5.38 -24.51
CA SER A 16 -33.95 -4.98 -23.10
C SER A 16 -32.50 -4.67 -22.74
N GLY A 17 -31.79 -4.07 -23.70
CA GLY A 17 -30.52 -3.40 -23.53
C GLY A 17 -30.73 -2.18 -22.65
N VAL A 18 -30.81 -2.43 -21.33
CA VAL A 18 -30.27 -1.52 -20.34
C VAL A 18 -28.77 -1.45 -20.65
N ARG A 19 -28.40 -0.67 -21.68
CA ARG A 19 -27.03 -0.21 -21.89
C ARG A 19 -26.75 0.67 -20.68
N ALA A 20 -26.21 0.06 -19.64
CA ALA A 20 -25.58 0.79 -18.55
C ALA A 20 -24.67 1.81 -19.23
N ALA A 21 -24.92 3.09 -18.96
CA ALA A 21 -24.09 4.17 -19.52
C ALA A 21 -22.63 3.80 -19.26
N PRO A 22 -21.75 3.87 -20.27
CA PRO A 22 -20.35 3.50 -20.09
C PRO A 22 -19.80 4.30 -18.91
N LEU A 23 -19.22 3.60 -17.94
CA LEU A 23 -18.58 4.24 -16.80
C LEU A 23 -17.56 5.26 -17.33
N PRO A 24 -17.40 6.42 -16.68
CA PRO A 24 -16.40 7.39 -17.08
C PRO A 24 -15.02 6.72 -17.09
N THR A 25 -14.23 6.95 -18.13
CA THR A 25 -12.95 6.27 -18.39
C THR A 25 -11.99 6.33 -17.19
N GLY A 26 -12.02 7.42 -16.42
CA GLY A 26 -11.22 7.56 -15.21
C GLY A 26 -11.61 6.58 -14.09
N VAL A 27 -12.89 6.27 -13.95
CA VAL A 27 -13.36 5.28 -12.96
C VAL A 27 -12.95 3.88 -13.40
N VAL A 28 -13.04 3.56 -14.70
CA VAL A 28 -12.58 2.26 -15.22
C VAL A 28 -11.07 2.09 -15.01
N ALA A 29 -10.27 3.10 -15.38
CA ALA A 29 -8.81 3.06 -15.19
C ALA A 29 -8.41 2.90 -13.71
N LEU A 30 -9.14 3.56 -12.80
CA LEU A 30 -8.90 3.42 -11.37
C LEU A 30 -9.23 2.00 -10.89
N LEU A 31 -10.38 1.45 -11.30
CA LEU A 31 -10.77 0.08 -10.97
C LEU A 31 -9.78 -0.95 -11.51
N ASP A 32 -9.29 -0.77 -12.74
CA ASP A 32 -8.28 -1.64 -13.34
C ASP A 32 -6.95 -1.57 -12.58
N GLY A 33 -6.51 -0.36 -12.20
CA GLY A 33 -5.31 -0.17 -11.39
C GLY A 33 -5.39 -0.83 -10.02
N PHE A 34 -6.49 -0.62 -9.29
CA PHE A 34 -6.74 -1.28 -8.02
C PHE A 34 -6.84 -2.81 -8.16
N GLY A 35 -7.52 -3.28 -9.21
CA GLY A 35 -7.66 -4.70 -9.53
C GLY A 35 -6.30 -5.36 -9.78
N ALA A 36 -5.44 -4.73 -10.58
CA ALA A 36 -4.10 -5.23 -10.87
C ALA A 36 -3.24 -5.33 -9.60
N VAL A 37 -3.26 -4.30 -8.74
CA VAL A 37 -2.52 -4.31 -7.47
C VAL A 37 -3.07 -5.39 -6.52
N ALA A 38 -4.39 -5.56 -6.45
CA ALA A 38 -5.02 -6.59 -5.62
C ALA A 38 -4.64 -8.00 -6.07
N LEU A 39 -4.65 -8.26 -7.38
CA LEU A 39 -4.23 -9.55 -7.95
C LEU A 39 -2.75 -9.82 -7.70
N LEU A 40 -1.88 -8.84 -7.96
CA LEU A 40 -0.44 -8.97 -7.69
C LEU A 40 -0.16 -9.27 -6.21
N THR A 41 -0.84 -8.55 -5.31
CA THR A 41 -0.70 -8.75 -3.86
C THR A 41 -1.17 -10.14 -3.46
N ARG A 42 -2.30 -10.61 -3.98
CA ARG A 42 -2.81 -11.96 -3.74
C ARG A 42 -1.81 -13.03 -4.18
N ASP A 43 -1.26 -12.89 -5.39
CA ASP A 43 -0.33 -13.87 -5.95
C ASP A 43 1.00 -13.88 -5.16
N ALA A 44 1.51 -12.71 -4.78
CA ALA A 44 2.70 -12.57 -3.94
C ALA A 44 2.50 -13.21 -2.55
N VAL A 45 1.38 -12.92 -1.88
CA VAL A 45 1.06 -13.52 -0.57
C VAL A 45 0.90 -15.04 -0.68
N HIS A 46 0.22 -15.52 -1.72
CA HIS A 46 0.02 -16.95 -1.92
C HIS A 46 1.35 -17.67 -2.24
N ALA A 47 2.25 -17.04 -3.00
CA ALA A 47 3.59 -17.55 -3.25
C ALA A 47 4.44 -17.58 -1.97
N ALA A 48 4.38 -16.52 -1.16
CA ALA A 48 5.11 -16.42 0.11
C ALA A 48 4.68 -17.49 1.12
N LEU A 49 3.37 -17.79 1.23
CA LEU A 49 2.85 -18.79 2.17
C LEU A 49 3.14 -20.24 1.75
N ARG A 50 3.37 -20.51 0.46
CA ARG A 50 3.61 -21.87 -0.05
C ARG A 50 5.06 -22.34 0.08
N ARG A 51 6.02 -21.43 0.24
CA ARG A 51 7.44 -21.75 0.37
C ARG A 51 7.86 -21.62 1.82
N ALA A 52 8.69 -22.56 2.30
CA ALA A 52 9.31 -22.42 3.60
C ALA A 52 10.19 -21.15 3.62
N PRO A 53 10.06 -20.28 4.63
CA PRO A 53 10.85 -19.06 4.72
C PRO A 53 12.33 -19.39 4.77
N GLU A 54 13.11 -18.77 3.88
CA GLU A 54 14.56 -18.82 3.96
C GLU A 54 15.02 -17.81 5.01
N TRP A 55 15.33 -18.32 6.22
CA TRP A 55 15.67 -17.49 7.37
C TRP A 55 16.82 -16.50 7.11
N ARG A 56 17.75 -16.87 6.22
CA ARG A 56 18.85 -16.00 5.78
C ARG A 56 18.32 -14.76 5.06
N THR A 57 17.42 -14.92 4.09
CA THR A 57 16.80 -13.82 3.36
C THR A 57 15.94 -12.94 4.26
N ILE A 58 15.19 -13.54 5.20
CA ILE A 58 14.41 -12.78 6.18
C ILE A 58 15.33 -11.93 7.06
N ALA A 59 16.46 -12.48 7.52
CA ALA A 59 17.42 -11.73 8.32
C ALA A 59 18.02 -10.55 7.54
N GLU A 60 18.41 -10.77 6.28
CA GLU A 60 18.90 -9.71 5.38
C GLU A 60 17.84 -8.61 5.19
N GLN A 61 16.58 -8.98 4.96
CA GLN A 61 15.48 -8.00 4.85
C GLN A 61 15.22 -7.26 6.16
N LEU A 62 15.26 -7.95 7.31
CA LEU A 62 15.08 -7.30 8.62
C LEU A 62 16.19 -6.29 8.93
N GLU A 63 17.43 -6.57 8.55
CA GLU A 63 18.52 -5.62 8.67
C GLU A 63 18.28 -4.39 7.76
N GLN A 64 17.94 -4.64 6.50
CA GLN A 64 17.78 -3.58 5.50
C GLN A 64 16.56 -2.68 5.78
N VAL A 65 15.46 -3.27 6.26
CA VAL A 65 14.21 -2.59 6.60
C VAL A 65 14.28 -1.95 7.99
N GLY A 66 14.73 -2.71 9.00
CA GLY A 66 14.70 -2.31 10.40
C GLY A 66 15.91 -1.47 10.79
N TRP A 67 17.10 -2.08 10.80
CA TRP A 67 18.32 -1.44 11.29
C TRP A 67 18.63 -0.15 10.56
N ARG A 68 18.51 -0.20 9.23
CA ARG A 68 18.81 0.91 8.34
C ARG A 68 17.81 2.08 8.48
N SER A 69 16.60 1.82 8.96
CA SER A 69 15.56 2.84 9.22
C SER A 69 15.59 3.38 10.65
N LEU A 70 16.25 2.68 11.58
CA LEU A 70 16.28 3.03 13.00
C LEU A 70 16.82 4.46 13.23
N SER A 71 17.87 4.84 12.49
CA SER A 71 18.49 6.16 12.64
C SER A 71 17.54 7.30 12.29
N ILE A 72 16.74 7.18 11.22
CA ILE A 72 15.82 8.25 10.82
C ILE A 72 14.62 8.32 11.77
N VAL A 73 14.08 7.16 12.19
CA VAL A 73 12.97 7.08 13.15
C VAL A 73 13.37 7.70 14.50
N ASN A 74 14.53 7.33 15.03
CA ASN A 74 15.02 7.86 16.32
C ASN A 74 15.26 9.37 16.25
N LEU A 75 15.88 9.85 15.18
CA LEU A 75 16.14 11.28 15.01
C LEU A 75 14.84 12.07 14.99
N THR A 76 13.85 11.63 14.20
CA THR A 76 12.55 12.30 14.16
C THR A 76 11.83 12.23 15.49
N ALA A 77 11.74 11.05 16.12
CA ALA A 77 11.06 10.89 17.41
C ALA A 77 11.69 11.74 18.52
N PHE A 78 13.03 11.86 18.51
CA PHE A 78 13.77 12.70 19.45
C PHE A 78 13.40 14.19 19.29
N PHE A 79 13.48 14.73 18.08
CA PHE A 79 13.11 16.12 17.83
C PHE A 79 11.63 16.40 18.10
N THR A 80 10.73 15.49 17.70
CA THR A 80 9.30 15.60 18.00
C THR A 80 9.05 15.62 19.50
N GLY A 81 9.72 14.73 20.26
CA GLY A 81 9.60 14.70 21.72
C GLY A 81 10.08 16.00 22.39
N MET A 82 11.20 16.56 21.94
CA MET A 82 11.71 17.84 22.45
C MET A 82 10.74 19.00 22.17
N VAL A 83 10.19 19.08 20.96
CA VAL A 83 9.22 20.12 20.59
C VAL A 83 7.96 20.01 21.46
N LEU A 84 7.44 18.80 21.66
CA LEU A 84 6.26 18.57 22.50
C LEU A 84 6.52 18.91 23.97
N ALA A 85 7.68 18.52 24.50
CA ALA A 85 8.06 18.83 25.87
C ALA A 85 8.16 20.35 26.10
N LEU A 86 8.75 21.08 25.16
CA LEU A 86 8.86 22.54 25.24
C LEU A 86 7.49 23.22 25.14
N GLN A 87 6.67 22.81 24.18
CA GLN A 87 5.36 23.41 23.95
C GLN A 87 4.39 23.11 25.09
N LEU A 88 4.33 21.85 25.55
CA LEU A 88 3.48 21.48 26.67
C LEU A 88 4.00 22.05 28.00
N GLY A 89 5.32 22.13 28.18
CA GLY A 89 5.95 22.72 29.35
C GLY A 89 5.62 24.20 29.52
N THR A 90 5.68 24.97 28.43
CA THR A 90 5.29 26.38 28.43
C THR A 90 3.79 26.57 28.63
N TYR A 91 2.96 25.67 28.11
CA TYR A 91 1.51 25.69 28.32
C TYR A 91 1.12 25.35 29.77
N MET A 92 1.65 24.25 30.33
CA MET A 92 1.38 23.84 31.72
C MET A 92 1.96 24.79 32.77
N ALA A 93 3.01 25.55 32.43
CA ALA A 93 3.54 26.60 33.28
C ALA A 93 2.46 27.58 33.75
N ARG A 94 1.52 27.92 32.85
CA ARG A 94 0.45 28.89 33.11
C ARG A 94 -0.57 28.41 34.13
N PHE A 95 -0.66 27.08 34.32
CA PHE A 95 -1.58 26.42 35.24
C PHE A 95 -0.87 25.89 36.50
N GLY A 96 0.41 26.19 36.69
CA GLY A 96 1.21 25.63 37.80
C GLY A 96 1.47 24.12 37.70
N ALA A 97 1.23 23.50 36.53
CA ALA A 97 1.14 22.06 36.35
C ALA A 97 2.36 21.43 35.64
N LYS A 98 3.54 22.07 35.68
CA LYS A 98 4.76 21.63 34.96
C LYS A 98 5.19 20.20 35.29
N MET A 99 4.91 19.73 36.51
CA MET A 99 5.25 18.37 36.95
C MET A 99 4.58 17.25 36.14
N PHE A 100 3.46 17.54 35.46
CA PHE A 100 2.75 16.55 34.65
C PHE A 100 3.29 16.42 33.22
N VAL A 101 4.15 17.34 32.78
CA VAL A 101 4.61 17.42 31.38
C VAL A 101 5.31 16.13 30.96
N SER A 102 6.23 15.61 31.79
CA SER A 102 6.96 14.37 31.49
C SER A 102 6.03 13.16 31.34
N ARG A 103 5.02 13.05 32.20
CA ARG A 103 4.03 11.96 32.16
C ARG A 103 3.15 12.03 30.92
N ILE A 104 2.67 13.22 30.56
CA ILE A 104 1.81 13.42 29.40
C ILE A 104 2.60 13.15 28.12
N VAL A 105 3.77 13.76 27.97
CA VAL A 105 4.61 13.60 26.77
C VAL A 105 5.07 12.14 26.63
N GLY A 106 5.53 11.52 27.72
CA GLY A 106 5.95 10.11 27.69
C GLY A 106 4.82 9.17 27.27
N MET A 107 3.61 9.37 27.80
CA MET A 107 2.45 8.55 27.44
C MET A 107 2.03 8.75 25.98
N ALA A 108 1.99 10.00 25.51
CA ALA A 108 1.63 10.32 24.12
C ALA A 108 2.65 9.75 23.11
N LEU A 109 3.95 9.85 23.42
CA LEU A 109 5.01 9.28 22.59
C LEU A 109 4.93 7.76 22.54
N VAL A 110 4.73 7.06 23.66
CA VAL A 110 4.72 5.58 23.65
C VAL A 110 3.46 5.01 23.01
N ARG A 111 2.29 5.62 23.24
CA ARG A 111 1.00 5.04 22.81
C ARG A 111 0.54 5.47 21.43
N GLU A 112 0.89 6.67 21.00
CA GLU A 112 0.30 7.27 19.79
C GLU A 112 1.41 7.63 18.80
N LEU A 113 2.24 8.61 19.17
CA LEU A 113 3.17 9.21 18.22
C LEU A 113 4.33 8.28 17.87
N GLY A 114 4.82 7.47 18.79
CA GLY A 114 5.90 6.50 18.52
C GLY A 114 5.50 5.50 17.44
N PRO A 115 4.38 4.76 17.60
CA PRO A 115 3.87 3.88 16.55
C PRO A 115 3.59 4.59 15.23
N VAL A 116 2.95 5.77 15.27
CA VAL A 116 2.59 6.53 14.06
C VAL A 116 3.82 7.02 13.30
N LEU A 117 4.78 7.66 14.00
CA LEU A 117 6.02 8.15 13.39
C LEU A 117 6.85 7.01 12.83
N THR A 118 6.93 5.90 13.55
CA THR A 118 7.65 4.71 13.09
C THR A 118 7.02 4.13 11.83
N ALA A 119 5.70 3.94 11.82
CA ALA A 119 4.98 3.41 10.67
C ALA A 119 5.12 4.31 9.43
N LEU A 120 5.00 5.63 9.61
CA LEU A 120 5.12 6.59 8.53
C LEU A 120 6.55 6.63 7.95
N MET A 121 7.56 6.67 8.82
CA MET A 121 8.97 6.77 8.40
C MET A 121 9.46 5.50 7.74
N ILE A 122 9.16 4.34 8.32
CA ILE A 122 9.52 3.05 7.73
C ILE A 122 8.76 2.87 6.42
N GLY A 123 7.45 3.08 6.40
CA GLY A 123 6.61 2.93 5.21
C GLY A 123 7.10 3.80 4.05
N GLY A 124 7.42 5.07 4.31
CA GLY A 124 7.93 5.99 3.29
C GLY A 124 9.30 5.56 2.75
N ARG A 125 10.29 5.37 3.63
CA ARG A 125 11.66 5.03 3.22
C ARG A 125 11.74 3.67 2.54
N VAL A 126 11.16 2.65 3.15
CA VAL A 126 11.26 1.27 2.70
C VAL A 126 10.40 1.06 1.45
N GLY A 127 9.17 1.59 1.44
CA GLY A 127 8.29 1.52 0.28
C GLY A 127 8.89 2.21 -0.95
N ALA A 128 9.47 3.40 -0.79
CA ALA A 128 10.18 4.08 -1.87
C ALA A 128 11.40 3.30 -2.36
N GLY A 129 12.18 2.71 -1.44
CA GLY A 129 13.33 1.87 -1.79
C GLY A 129 12.94 0.65 -2.62
N ILE A 130 11.95 -0.12 -2.17
CA ILE A 130 11.43 -1.30 -2.88
C ILE A 130 10.88 -0.90 -4.25
N THR A 131 10.13 0.21 -4.31
CA THR A 131 9.57 0.72 -5.58
C THR A 131 10.66 1.11 -6.57
N ALA A 132 11.73 1.77 -6.11
CA ALA A 132 12.86 2.17 -6.96
C ALA A 132 13.66 0.96 -7.46
N GLU A 133 13.83 -0.07 -6.63
CA GLU A 133 14.50 -1.32 -7.00
C GLU A 133 13.71 -2.08 -8.06
N LEU A 134 12.42 -2.32 -7.83
CA LEU A 134 11.53 -2.96 -8.82
C LEU A 134 11.41 -2.13 -10.10
N GLY A 135 11.35 -0.80 -9.99
CA GLY A 135 11.32 0.10 -11.14
C GLY A 135 12.60 -0.01 -12.00
N THR A 136 13.76 -0.14 -11.35
CA THR A 136 15.03 -0.36 -12.04
C THR A 136 15.05 -1.71 -12.75
N MET A 137 14.56 -2.76 -12.10
CA MET A 137 14.45 -4.10 -12.72
C MET A 137 13.50 -4.12 -13.92
N ALA A 138 12.43 -3.31 -13.88
CA ALA A 138 11.49 -3.16 -14.98
C ALA A 138 12.11 -2.41 -16.17
N VAL A 139 12.86 -1.33 -15.92
CA VAL A 139 13.49 -0.52 -16.99
C VAL A 139 14.73 -1.20 -17.59
N THR A 140 15.35 -2.13 -16.87
CA THR A 140 16.52 -2.91 -17.34
C THR A 140 16.16 -4.29 -17.90
N ASP A 141 14.89 -4.55 -18.20
CA ASP A 141 14.37 -5.81 -18.74
C ASP A 141 14.65 -7.07 -17.91
N GLN A 142 15.06 -6.93 -16.64
CA GLN A 142 15.36 -8.07 -15.77
C GLN A 142 14.12 -8.93 -15.50
N ILE A 143 12.94 -8.29 -15.38
CA ILE A 143 11.66 -8.98 -15.17
C ILE A 143 11.32 -9.87 -16.37
N ASP A 144 11.55 -9.37 -17.59
CA ASP A 144 11.25 -10.10 -18.82
C ASP A 144 12.31 -11.17 -19.11
N ALA A 145 13.57 -10.95 -18.72
CA ALA A 145 14.60 -11.99 -18.76
C ALA A 145 14.22 -13.20 -17.89
N ILE A 146 13.71 -12.98 -16.68
CA ILE A 146 13.23 -14.06 -15.79
C ILE A 146 12.08 -14.85 -16.45
N ARG A 147 11.14 -14.15 -17.10
CA ARG A 147 10.04 -14.78 -17.85
C ARG A 147 10.55 -15.59 -19.04
N ALA A 148 11.53 -15.09 -19.79
CA ALA A 148 12.13 -15.77 -20.93
C ALA A 148 12.84 -17.07 -20.55
N LEU A 149 13.39 -17.15 -19.33
CA LEU A 149 13.98 -18.36 -18.75
C LEU A 149 12.95 -19.36 -18.23
N GLY A 150 11.65 -19.09 -18.39
CA GLY A 150 10.56 -19.96 -17.95
C GLY A 150 10.31 -19.92 -16.43
N ALA A 151 10.88 -18.94 -15.73
CA ALA A 151 10.73 -18.78 -14.30
C ALA A 151 9.70 -17.68 -13.95
N SER A 152 9.04 -17.78 -12.79
CA SER A 152 8.04 -16.79 -12.37
C SER A 152 8.69 -15.62 -11.63
N PRO A 153 8.56 -14.37 -12.11
CA PRO A 153 9.09 -13.19 -11.41
C PRO A 153 8.50 -13.00 -10.01
N ILE A 154 7.19 -13.26 -9.84
CA ILE A 154 6.50 -13.14 -8.54
C ILE A 154 7.08 -14.09 -7.49
N ARG A 155 7.74 -15.17 -7.92
CA ARG A 155 8.34 -16.17 -7.03
C ARG A 155 9.83 -15.92 -6.73
N ASN A 156 10.53 -15.18 -7.60
CA ASN A 156 11.98 -15.05 -7.58
C ASN A 156 12.48 -13.65 -7.19
N LEU A 157 11.57 -12.67 -7.16
CA LEU A 157 11.77 -11.31 -6.63
C LEU A 157 11.23 -11.26 -5.20
#